data_AF-A0A1H6CEY7-F1
#
_entry.id   AF-A0A1H6CEY7-F1
#
_cell.length_a   1.000
_cell.length_b   1.000
_cell.length_c   1.000
_cell.angle_alpha   90.00
_cell.angle_beta   90.00
_cell.angle_gamma   90.00
#
_symmetry.space_group_name_H-M   'P 1'
#
loop_
_entity.id
_entity.type
_entity.pdbx_description
1 polymer ?
#
loop_
_entity_poly.entity_id
_entity_poly.type
_entity_poly.pdbx_seq_one_letter_code
_entity_poly.pdbx_strand_id
1 'polypeptide(L)'
;MERTLWVVGLAALAALVFFGMWRGWRGRARRQAAELPDFPAPPVEPGEELRPAATGMYVGTTKATDWQDRIAVGDVGHRANGSAHLYAAGLLLRRTGASDMWIPAESVVDCRLDHKLANKVVPGAGLVVVTWRLGEVLLDTGFRGDDKDAQTEWVEAIRALAPADEVVGAGAPAARPEETTGGSAESRQEEK
;
A
#
# COMPACT_ATOMS: atom_id res chain seq x y z
N MET A 1 -43.39 13.87 29.22
CA MET A 1 -43.67 13.28 27.89
C MET A 1 -42.82 13.89 26.78
N GLU A 2 -42.60 15.22 26.76
CA GLU A 2 -41.74 15.86 25.75
C GLU A 2 -40.28 15.37 25.76
N ARG A 3 -39.66 15.27 26.94
CA ARG A 3 -38.27 14.80 27.08
C ARG A 3 -38.08 13.35 26.63
N THR A 4 -39.06 12.50 26.93
CA THR A 4 -39.05 11.09 26.52
C THR A 4 -39.16 10.94 25.00
N LEU A 5 -39.93 11.80 24.33
CA LEU A 5 -40.03 11.78 22.85
C LEU A 5 -38.70 12.18 22.19
N TRP A 6 -38.03 13.22 22.70
CA TRP A 6 -36.71 13.62 22.21
C TRP A 6 -35.65 12.52 22.40
N VAL A 7 -35.65 11.86 23.57
CA VAL A 7 -34.73 10.76 23.85
C VAL A 7 -34.96 9.57 22.91
N VAL A 8 -36.22 9.18 22.69
CA VAL A 8 -36.55 8.09 21.76
C VAL A 8 -36.19 8.45 20.32
N GLY A 9 -36.48 9.69 19.89
CA GLY A 9 -36.10 10.17 18.56
C GLY A 9 -34.58 10.16 18.33
N LEU A 10 -33.80 10.64 19.30
CA LEU A 10 -32.33 10.60 19.24
C LEU A 10 -31.79 9.17 19.26
N ALA A 11 -32.37 8.29 20.08
CA ALA A 11 -31.98 6.88 20.11
C ALA A 11 -32.26 6.17 18.79
N ALA A 12 -33.42 6.42 18.17
CA ALA A 12 -33.77 5.88 16.86
C ALA A 12 -32.84 6.41 15.76
N LEU A 13 -32.52 7.71 15.77
CA LEU A 13 -31.57 8.30 14.85
C LEU A 13 -30.17 7.68 15.01
N ALA A 14 -29.69 7.53 16.24
CA ALA A 14 -28.41 6.89 16.53
C ALA A 14 -28.39 5.44 16.01
N ALA A 15 -29.44 4.66 16.28
CA ALA A 15 -29.57 3.30 15.78
C ALA A 15 -29.53 3.23 14.25
N LEU A 16 -30.19 4.18 13.56
CA LEU A 16 -30.18 4.26 12.10
C LEU A 16 -28.80 4.61 11.54
N VAL A 17 -28.06 5.51 12.19
CA VAL A 17 -26.66 5.83 11.84
C VAL A 17 -25.76 4.61 12.02
N PHE A 18 -25.84 3.92 13.17
CA PHE A 18 -25.06 2.71 13.42
C PHE A 18 -25.39 1.59 12.42
N PHE A 19 -26.67 1.42 12.08
CA PHE A 19 -27.10 0.47 11.06
C PHE A 19 -26.53 0.82 9.68
N GLY A 20 -26.54 2.10 9.30
CA GLY A 20 -25.93 2.59 8.06
C GLY A 20 -24.43 2.32 7.98
N MET A 21 -23.69 2.60 9.06
CA MET A 21 -22.26 2.30 9.16
C MET A 21 -21.99 0.80 9.05
N TRP A 22 -22.74 -0.03 9.80
CA TRP A 22 -22.61 -1.49 9.76
C TRP A 22 -22.87 -2.05 8.36
N ARG A 23 -23.93 -1.57 7.69
CA ARG A 23 -24.24 -1.96 6.30
C ARG A 23 -23.15 -1.50 5.33
N GLY A 24 -22.59 -0.30 5.54
CA GLY A 24 -21.48 0.23 4.75
C GLY A 24 -20.24 -0.65 4.84
N TRP A 25 -19.84 -1.02 6.05
CA TRP A 25 -18.71 -1.91 6.30
C TRP A 25 -18.92 -3.31 5.73
N ARG A 26 -20.11 -3.91 5.96
CA ARG A 26 -20.46 -5.24 5.42
C ARG A 26 -20.52 -5.24 3.89
N GLY A 27 -21.00 -4.15 3.30
CA GLY A 27 -21.10 -3.99 1.86
C GLY A 27 -19.75 -3.83 1.18
N ARG A 28 -18.77 -3.20 1.84
CA ARG A 28 -17.44 -2.95 1.25
C ARG A 28 -16.70 -4.23 0.90
N ALA A 29 -16.57 -5.16 1.84
CA ALA A 29 -15.90 -6.44 1.58
C ALA A 29 -16.60 -7.25 0.47
N ARG A 30 -17.93 -7.22 0.43
CA ARG A 30 -18.72 -7.91 -0.62
C ARG A 30 -18.51 -7.30 -2.01
N ARG A 31 -18.46 -5.97 -2.11
CA ARG A 31 -18.18 -5.28 -3.39
C ARG A 31 -16.77 -5.60 -3.87
N GLN A 32 -15.77 -5.52 -3.00
CA GLN A 32 -14.40 -5.88 -3.36
C GLN A 32 -14.28 -7.34 -3.77
N ALA A 33 -14.95 -8.27 -3.08
CA ALA A 33 -14.94 -9.69 -3.45
C ALA A 33 -15.63 -9.97 -4.80
N ALA A 34 -16.53 -9.11 -5.26
CA ALA A 34 -17.15 -9.22 -6.58
C ALA A 34 -16.30 -8.60 -7.70
N GLU A 35 -15.46 -7.62 -7.36
CA GLU A 35 -14.57 -6.91 -8.31
C GLU A 35 -13.23 -7.61 -8.49
N LEU A 36 -12.70 -8.24 -7.43
CA LEU A 36 -11.37 -8.83 -7.43
C LEU A 36 -11.41 -10.28 -7.89
N PRO A 37 -10.61 -10.65 -8.90
CA PRO A 37 -10.30 -12.04 -9.19
C PRO A 37 -9.62 -12.74 -8.00
N ASP A 38 -9.54 -14.07 -8.07
CA ASP A 38 -8.74 -14.84 -7.13
C ASP A 38 -7.26 -14.45 -7.22
N PHE A 39 -6.60 -14.41 -6.06
CA PHE A 39 -5.17 -14.14 -5.99
C PHE A 39 -4.39 -15.31 -6.58
N PRO A 40 -3.37 -15.04 -7.41
CA PRO A 40 -2.58 -16.11 -8.02
C PRO A 40 -1.81 -16.87 -6.94
N ALA A 41 -1.75 -18.19 -7.09
CA ALA A 41 -0.94 -19.05 -6.23
C ALA A 41 0.53 -19.04 -6.71
N PRO A 42 1.51 -19.21 -5.81
CA PRO A 42 2.89 -19.38 -6.24
C PRO A 42 3.04 -20.64 -7.10
N PRO A 43 3.81 -20.58 -8.21
CA PRO A 43 4.11 -21.76 -9.00
C PRO A 43 4.98 -22.73 -8.19
N VAL A 44 4.90 -24.03 -8.53
CA VAL A 44 5.71 -25.07 -7.87
C VAL A 44 7.21 -24.82 -8.07
N GLU A 45 7.57 -24.30 -9.26
CA GLU A 45 8.93 -23.95 -9.63
C GLU A 45 8.95 -22.47 -10.08
N PRO A 46 9.18 -21.52 -9.16
CA PRO A 46 9.23 -20.09 -9.49
C PRO A 46 10.51 -19.67 -10.23
N GLY A 47 11.44 -20.62 -10.45
CA GLY A 47 12.70 -20.39 -11.14
C GLY A 47 13.83 -19.95 -10.20
N GLU A 48 14.82 -19.28 -10.78
CA GLU A 48 15.99 -18.77 -10.05
C GLU A 48 15.60 -17.68 -9.05
N GLU A 49 16.17 -17.76 -7.84
CA GLU A 49 16.05 -16.72 -6.82
C GLU A 49 17.05 -15.60 -7.13
N LEU A 50 16.52 -14.41 -7.44
CA LEU A 50 17.32 -13.27 -7.91
C LEU A 50 17.97 -12.49 -6.76
N ARG A 51 17.43 -12.62 -5.55
CA ARG A 51 17.91 -11.93 -4.35
C ARG A 51 17.78 -12.83 -3.13
N PRO A 52 18.72 -12.78 -2.18
CA PRO A 52 18.56 -13.45 -0.90
C PRO A 52 17.26 -13.01 -0.21
N ALA A 53 16.53 -13.97 0.36
CA ALA A 53 15.32 -13.68 1.11
C ALA A 53 15.51 -12.58 2.16
N ALA A 54 14.63 -11.57 2.13
CA ALA A 54 14.62 -10.50 3.13
C ALA A 54 13.53 -10.77 4.16
N THR A 55 13.91 -10.78 5.45
CA THR A 55 12.93 -10.79 6.54
C THR A 55 12.36 -9.40 6.77
N GLY A 56 11.14 -9.33 7.29
CA GLY A 56 10.53 -8.07 7.64
C GLY A 56 9.04 -8.16 7.87
N MET A 57 8.35 -7.08 7.52
CA MET A 57 6.92 -6.91 7.76
C MET A 57 6.16 -6.63 6.47
N TYR A 58 5.22 -7.52 6.18
CA TYR A 58 4.12 -7.26 5.27
C TYR A 58 3.17 -6.23 5.89
N VAL A 59 2.97 -5.10 5.22
CA VAL A 59 2.15 -3.99 5.73
C VAL A 59 0.69 -4.15 5.36
N GLY A 60 0.41 -4.66 4.16
CA GLY A 60 -0.93 -4.84 3.63
C GLY A 60 -0.98 -4.56 2.12
N THR A 61 -2.13 -4.86 1.53
CA THR A 61 -2.44 -4.53 0.13
C THR A 61 -3.62 -3.55 0.08
N THR A 62 -3.52 -2.54 -0.76
CA THR A 62 -4.55 -1.53 -1.03
C THR A 62 -4.88 -1.47 -2.51
N LYS A 63 -5.97 -0.79 -2.89
CA LYS A 63 -6.08 -0.31 -4.29
C LYS A 63 -4.93 0.65 -4.57
N ALA A 64 -4.38 0.62 -5.78
CA ALA A 64 -3.30 1.53 -6.16
C ALA A 64 -3.76 2.99 -6.04
N THR A 65 -2.83 3.90 -5.70
CA THR A 65 -3.07 5.34 -5.47
C THR A 65 -3.92 5.73 -4.26
N ASP A 66 -4.72 4.81 -3.70
CA ASP A 66 -5.45 5.00 -2.44
C ASP A 66 -4.82 4.16 -1.32
N TRP A 67 -3.83 4.75 -0.65
CA TRP A 67 -3.09 4.11 0.44
C TRP A 67 -3.95 3.80 1.68
N GLN A 68 -5.20 4.27 1.75
CA GLN A 68 -6.12 4.00 2.87
C GLN A 68 -7.13 2.89 2.52
N ASP A 69 -7.41 2.68 1.24
CA ASP A 69 -8.32 1.66 0.73
C ASP A 69 -7.68 0.27 0.80
N ARG A 70 -7.65 -0.30 2.02
CA ARG A 70 -7.26 -1.70 2.23
C ARG A 70 -8.20 -2.65 1.51
N ILE A 71 -7.61 -3.67 0.90
CA ILE A 71 -8.34 -4.82 0.38
C ILE A 71 -8.86 -5.65 1.56
N ALA A 72 -10.18 -5.73 1.69
CA ALA A 72 -10.87 -6.43 2.76
C ALA A 72 -11.28 -7.86 2.37
N VAL A 73 -10.78 -8.37 1.24
CA VAL A 73 -10.96 -9.75 0.78
C VAL A 73 -9.86 -10.62 1.39
N GLY A 74 -10.23 -11.79 1.92
CA GLY A 74 -9.28 -12.72 2.53
C GLY A 74 -8.47 -12.07 3.65
N ASP A 75 -7.17 -12.35 3.68
CA ASP A 75 -6.24 -11.85 4.69
C ASP A 75 -5.22 -10.83 4.14
N VAL A 76 -5.29 -10.46 2.86
CA VAL A 76 -4.30 -9.56 2.20
C VAL A 76 -4.31 -8.14 2.77
N GLY A 77 -5.41 -7.70 3.38
CA GLY A 77 -5.45 -6.41 4.07
C GLY A 77 -4.75 -6.40 5.45
N HIS A 78 -4.40 -7.56 6.00
CA HIS A 78 -3.85 -7.67 7.35
C HIS A 78 -2.32 -7.63 7.34
N ARG A 79 -1.75 -6.89 8.29
CA ARG A 79 -0.32 -6.90 8.53
C ARG A 79 0.14 -8.29 8.98
N ALA A 80 1.33 -8.70 8.56
CA ALA A 80 1.96 -9.92 9.02
C ALA A 80 3.48 -9.75 9.04
N ASN A 81 4.16 -10.41 9.98
CA ASN A 81 5.60 -10.59 9.86
C ASN A 81 5.85 -11.65 8.78
N GLY A 82 7.02 -11.64 8.16
CA GLY A 82 7.26 -12.54 7.04
C GLY A 82 8.61 -12.38 6.39
N SER A 83 8.71 -12.95 5.19
CA SER A 83 9.88 -12.82 4.32
C SER A 83 9.45 -12.59 2.88
N ALA A 84 10.23 -11.77 2.17
CA ALA A 84 10.12 -11.54 0.74
C ALA A 84 11.20 -12.36 0.02
N HIS A 85 10.79 -13.06 -1.03
CA HIS A 85 11.64 -13.88 -1.90
C HIS A 85 11.40 -13.43 -3.33
N LEU A 86 12.46 -12.99 -4.02
CA LEU A 86 12.37 -12.53 -5.39
C LEU A 86 12.84 -13.62 -6.33
N TYR A 87 11.95 -14.10 -7.20
CA TYR A 87 12.26 -15.09 -8.22
C TYR A 87 12.13 -14.50 -9.62
N ALA A 88 12.73 -15.15 -10.61
CA ALA A 88 12.56 -14.78 -12.01
C ALA A 88 11.08 -14.74 -12.45
N ALA A 89 10.24 -15.62 -11.91
CA ALA A 89 8.81 -15.63 -12.21
C ALA A 89 7.97 -14.61 -11.41
N GLY A 90 8.52 -13.98 -10.36
CA GLY A 90 7.74 -13.04 -9.53
C GLY A 90 8.20 -12.93 -8.08
N LEU A 91 7.43 -12.17 -7.30
CA LEU A 91 7.68 -11.91 -5.88
C LEU A 91 6.79 -12.79 -5.00
N LEU A 92 7.41 -13.56 -4.11
CA LEU A 92 6.73 -14.33 -3.07
C LEU A 92 6.87 -13.64 -1.72
N LEU A 93 5.74 -13.36 -1.08
CA LEU A 93 5.65 -12.87 0.28
C LEU A 93 5.10 -13.98 1.19
N ARG A 94 5.99 -14.59 1.97
CA ARG A 94 5.61 -15.56 3.00
C ARG A 94 5.20 -14.84 4.26
N ARG A 95 3.96 -15.05 4.71
CA ARG A 95 3.35 -14.28 5.80
C ARG A 95 3.04 -15.19 6.98
N THR A 96 3.62 -14.91 8.14
CA THR A 96 3.41 -15.70 9.35
C THR A 96 1.97 -15.54 9.85
N GLY A 97 1.23 -16.65 9.93
CA GLY A 97 -0.16 -16.65 10.40
C GLY A 97 -1.19 -16.15 9.37
N ALA A 98 -0.78 -16.02 8.10
CA ALA A 98 -1.62 -15.66 6.97
C ALA A 98 -1.22 -16.52 5.75
N SER A 99 -1.99 -16.47 4.66
CA SER A 99 -1.63 -17.17 3.43
C SER A 99 -0.39 -16.54 2.78
N ASP A 100 0.35 -17.32 2.00
CA ASP A 100 1.38 -16.77 1.12
C ASP A 100 0.74 -15.89 0.05
N MET A 101 1.46 -14.84 -0.37
CA MET A 101 1.03 -13.97 -1.45
C MET A 101 2.05 -13.99 -2.58
N TRP A 102 1.58 -14.29 -3.78
CA TRP A 102 2.39 -14.31 -5.00
C TRP A 102 2.02 -13.13 -5.89
N ILE A 103 3.03 -12.43 -6.39
CA ILE A 103 2.89 -11.36 -7.38
C ILE A 103 3.69 -11.81 -8.62
N PRO A 104 3.03 -12.27 -9.69
CA PRO A 104 3.70 -12.67 -10.93
C PRO A 104 4.50 -11.51 -11.54
N ALA A 105 5.67 -11.79 -12.10
CA ALA A 105 6.53 -10.78 -12.72
C ALA A 105 5.80 -9.99 -13.81
N GLU A 106 5.00 -10.68 -14.64
CA GLU A 106 4.21 -10.07 -15.72
C GLU A 106 3.09 -9.14 -15.22
N SER A 107 2.72 -9.26 -13.95
CA SER A 107 1.70 -8.41 -13.33
C SER A 107 2.28 -7.14 -12.71
N VAL A 108 3.60 -7.08 -12.49
CA VAL A 108 4.27 -5.93 -11.88
C VAL A 108 4.20 -4.75 -12.85
N VAL A 109 3.77 -3.60 -12.33
CA VAL A 109 3.67 -2.35 -13.09
C VAL A 109 4.75 -1.37 -12.66
N ASP A 110 4.96 -1.22 -11.35
CA ASP A 110 6.03 -0.39 -10.78
C ASP A 110 6.40 -0.90 -9.38
N CYS A 111 7.55 -0.47 -8.88
CA CYS A 111 7.93 -0.62 -7.49
C CYS A 111 8.58 0.68 -7.01
N ARG A 112 8.24 1.16 -5.81
CA ARG A 112 8.76 2.43 -5.29
C ARG A 112 9.04 2.35 -3.79
N LEU A 113 9.88 3.26 -3.31
CA LEU A 113 9.94 3.57 -1.89
C LEU A 113 8.82 4.54 -1.54
N ASP A 114 8.08 4.23 -0.49
CA ASP A 114 7.06 5.09 0.09
C ASP A 114 7.22 5.16 1.62
N HIS A 115 6.46 6.06 2.24
CA HIS A 115 6.40 6.23 3.69
C HIS A 115 5.01 5.87 4.24
N LYS A 116 4.05 5.54 3.38
CA LYS A 116 2.69 5.20 3.82
C LYS A 116 2.06 4.12 2.94
N LEU A 117 1.35 3.20 3.59
CA LEU A 117 0.47 2.24 2.94
C LEU A 117 -0.47 1.61 3.95
N ALA A 118 -1.66 1.22 3.49
CA ALA A 118 -2.65 0.50 4.27
C ALA A 118 -2.93 1.18 5.62
N ASN A 119 -3.23 2.49 5.63
CA ASN A 119 -3.46 3.28 6.85
C ASN A 119 -2.28 3.30 7.86
N LYS A 120 -1.09 2.89 7.44
CA LYS A 120 0.12 2.95 8.25
C LYS A 120 1.08 3.96 7.66
N VAL A 121 1.60 4.84 8.51
CA VAL A 121 2.69 5.76 8.17
C VAL A 121 3.95 5.27 8.88
N VAL A 122 5.04 5.25 8.14
CA VAL A 122 6.37 4.86 8.61
C VAL A 122 7.27 6.09 8.46
N PRO A 123 8.02 6.49 9.51
CA PRO A 123 9.00 7.55 9.37
C PRO A 123 10.08 7.16 8.34
N GLY A 124 10.33 8.06 7.38
CA GLY A 124 11.25 7.85 6.26
C GLY A 124 10.64 7.04 5.10
N ALA A 125 11.24 7.14 3.91
CA ALA A 125 10.88 6.37 2.72
C ALA A 125 11.45 4.94 2.81
N GLY A 126 10.96 4.18 3.80
CA GLY A 126 11.45 2.84 4.12
C GLY A 126 10.39 1.76 3.98
N LEU A 127 9.50 1.91 3.00
CA LEU A 127 8.55 0.87 2.59
C LEU A 127 8.72 0.59 1.11
N VAL A 128 8.99 -0.66 0.75
CA VAL A 128 8.92 -1.13 -0.63
C VAL A 128 7.45 -1.32 -0.99
N VAL A 129 6.94 -0.53 -1.92
CA VAL A 129 5.56 -0.63 -2.42
C VAL A 129 5.60 -1.10 -3.87
N VAL A 130 5.06 -2.30 -4.09
CA VAL A 130 4.92 -2.90 -5.41
C VAL A 130 3.52 -2.59 -5.94
N THR A 131 3.44 -1.89 -7.06
CA THR A 131 2.21 -1.70 -7.82
C THR A 131 2.08 -2.80 -8.85
N TRP A 132 1.00 -3.55 -8.80
CA TRP A 132 0.78 -4.71 -9.67
C TRP A 132 -0.69 -4.86 -10.07
N ARG A 133 -0.93 -5.62 -11.14
CA ARG A 133 -2.24 -5.80 -11.74
C ARG A 133 -2.83 -7.16 -11.35
N LEU A 134 -4.03 -7.14 -10.76
CA LEU A 134 -4.85 -8.31 -10.50
C LEU A 134 -6.12 -8.24 -11.37
N GLY A 135 -6.12 -8.93 -12.50
CA GLY A 135 -7.14 -8.77 -13.54
C GLY A 135 -7.15 -7.33 -14.07
N GLU A 136 -8.25 -6.62 -13.88
CA GLU A 136 -8.40 -5.21 -14.29
C GLU A 136 -8.08 -4.21 -13.15
N VAL A 137 -7.74 -4.71 -11.95
CA VAL A 137 -7.54 -3.87 -10.76
C VAL A 137 -6.05 -3.68 -10.49
N LEU A 138 -5.63 -2.42 -10.31
CA LEU A 138 -4.30 -2.10 -9.81
C LEU A 138 -4.28 -2.10 -8.29
N LEU A 139 -3.30 -2.79 -7.72
CA LEU A 139 -3.09 -2.96 -6.30
C LEU A 139 -1.70 -2.44 -5.90
N ASP A 140 -1.61 -1.87 -4.69
CA ASP A 140 -0.34 -1.54 -4.05
C ASP A 140 -0.11 -2.49 -2.88
N THR A 141 1.00 -3.21 -2.91
CA THR A 141 1.43 -4.14 -1.87
C THR A 141 2.69 -3.61 -1.18
N GLY A 142 2.65 -3.53 0.16
CA GLY A 142 3.78 -2.99 0.92
C GLY A 142 4.54 -4.04 1.72
N PHE A 143 5.86 -4.00 1.59
CA PHE A 143 6.79 -4.77 2.41
C PHE A 143 7.89 -3.87 2.96
N ARG A 144 8.19 -4.04 4.25
CA ARG A 144 9.30 -3.35 4.92
C ARG A 144 10.30 -4.39 5.40
N GLY A 145 11.45 -4.45 4.75
CA GLY A 145 12.57 -5.27 5.20
C GLY A 145 13.14 -4.78 6.52
N ASP A 146 13.73 -5.70 7.29
CA ASP A 146 14.44 -5.41 8.53
C ASP A 146 15.73 -4.61 8.27
N ASP A 147 16.43 -4.96 7.19
CA ASP A 147 17.52 -4.16 6.64
C ASP A 147 16.95 -2.99 5.83
N LYS A 148 17.23 -1.77 6.30
CA LYS A 148 16.73 -0.53 5.68
C LYS A 148 17.58 -0.11 4.49
N ASP A 149 18.86 -0.47 4.49
CA ASP A 149 19.80 -0.04 3.46
C ASP A 149 19.59 -0.84 2.16
N ALA A 150 19.06 -2.06 2.28
CA ALA A 150 18.72 -2.93 1.15
C ALA A 150 17.44 -2.52 0.39
N GLN A 151 16.62 -1.59 0.91
CA GLN A 151 15.29 -1.34 0.30
C GLN A 151 15.35 -0.75 -1.10
N THR A 152 16.34 0.10 -1.38
CA THR A 152 16.55 0.63 -2.73
C THR A 152 16.89 -0.50 -3.71
N GLU A 153 17.75 -1.43 -3.30
CA GLU A 153 18.10 -2.59 -4.13
C GLU A 153 16.88 -3.50 -4.40
N TRP A 154 15.99 -3.66 -3.41
CA TRP A 154 14.73 -4.39 -3.59
C TRP A 154 13.81 -3.72 -4.60
N VAL A 155 13.69 -2.39 -4.56
CA VAL A 155 12.90 -1.63 -5.53
C VAL A 155 13.45 -1.81 -6.94
N GLU A 156 14.77 -1.67 -7.12
CA GLU A 156 15.43 -1.83 -8.41
C GLU A 156 15.29 -3.25 -8.96
N ALA A 157 15.49 -4.27 -8.12
CA ALA A 157 15.36 -5.66 -8.53
C ALA A 157 13.92 -6.03 -8.92
N ILE A 158 12.91 -5.53 -8.21
CA ILE A 158 11.49 -5.75 -8.58
C ILE A 158 11.14 -4.98 -9.85
N ARG A 159 11.65 -3.75 -10.04
CA ARG A 159 11.46 -3.01 -11.29
C ARG A 159 12.07 -3.72 -12.49
N ALA A 160 13.19 -4.40 -12.31
CA ALA A 160 13.82 -5.20 -13.36
C ALA A 160 12.97 -6.41 -13.79
N LEU A 161 11.99 -6.86 -12.98
CA LEU A 161 11.02 -7.87 -13.36
C LEU A 161 9.85 -7.31 -14.19
N ALA A 162 9.58 -6.01 -14.10
CA ALA A 162 8.46 -5.42 -14.81
C ALA A 162 8.67 -5.63 -16.33
N PRO A 163 7.63 -6.05 -17.07
CA PRO A 163 7.73 -6.20 -18.51
C PRO A 163 8.19 -4.87 -19.11
N ALA A 164 9.21 -4.94 -19.95
CA ALA A 164 9.77 -3.77 -20.63
C ALA A 164 8.79 -3.29 -21.70
N ASP A 165 7.66 -2.69 -21.31
CA ASP A 165 6.86 -1.85 -22.20
C ASP A 165 6.01 -0.81 -21.46
N GLU A 166 6.13 0.41 -22.00
CA GLU A 166 5.46 1.68 -21.72
C GLU A 166 5.35 2.16 -20.26
N VAL A 167 6.29 3.06 -19.93
CA VAL A 167 6.18 4.06 -18.86
C VAL A 167 4.92 4.91 -19.08
N VAL A 168 3.77 4.42 -18.65
CA VAL A 168 2.58 5.25 -18.46
C VAL A 168 2.81 6.02 -17.17
N GLY A 169 3.14 7.30 -17.32
CA GLY A 169 3.35 8.23 -16.22
C GLY A 169 2.16 8.23 -15.25
N ALA A 170 2.35 7.60 -14.09
CA ALA A 170 1.46 7.70 -12.95
C ALA A 170 2.23 8.23 -11.75
N GLY A 171 2.25 9.56 -11.66
CA GLY A 171 2.41 10.28 -10.39
C GLY A 171 3.79 10.23 -9.77
N ALA A 172 4.74 11.00 -10.32
CA ALA A 172 5.76 11.61 -9.48
C ALA A 172 5.04 12.33 -8.31
N PRO A 173 5.30 12.00 -7.04
CA PRO A 173 4.81 12.83 -5.96
C PRO A 173 5.40 14.22 -6.17
N ALA A 174 4.52 15.21 -6.31
CA ALA A 174 4.92 16.61 -6.33
C ALA A 174 5.79 16.86 -5.11
N ALA A 175 7.10 16.96 -5.34
CA ALA A 175 8.03 17.51 -4.39
C ALA A 175 7.50 18.91 -4.08
N ARG A 176 7.01 19.09 -2.85
CA ARG A 176 6.65 20.38 -2.32
C ARG A 176 7.94 21.22 -2.34
N PRO A 177 7.97 22.43 -2.92
CA PRO A 177 9.17 23.25 -2.86
C PRO A 177 9.49 23.51 -1.38
N GLU A 178 10.72 23.22 -0.98
CA GLU A 178 11.25 23.73 0.28
C GLU A 178 11.18 25.26 0.22
N GLU A 179 10.39 25.85 1.12
CA GLU A 179 10.46 27.29 1.40
C GLU A 179 11.87 27.59 1.90
N THR A 180 12.73 28.01 0.97
CA THR A 180 13.94 28.73 1.30
C THR A 180 13.48 30.05 1.91
N THR A 181 13.43 30.11 3.24
CA THR A 181 13.39 31.37 3.98
C THR A 181 14.71 32.09 3.67
N GLY A 182 14.68 32.90 2.59
CA GLY A 182 15.72 33.84 2.27
C GLY A 182 15.85 34.83 3.42
N GLY A 183 17.00 34.81 4.08
CA GLY A 183 17.40 35.87 4.99
C GLY A 183 17.46 37.19 4.24
N SER A 184 16.64 38.16 4.69
CA SER A 184 16.71 39.55 4.23
C SER A 184 18.13 40.09 4.39
N ALA A 185 18.71 40.44 3.25
CA ALA A 185 19.72 41.49 3.19
C ALA A 185 19.02 42.83 3.39
N GLU A 186 19.21 43.47 4.55
CA GLU A 186 19.02 44.91 4.69
C GLU A 186 20.38 45.59 4.55
N SER A 187 20.61 46.09 3.35
CA SER A 187 21.62 47.10 3.04
C SER A 187 21.10 48.49 3.43
N ARG A 188 21.84 49.25 4.24
CA ARG A 188 21.89 50.70 4.07
C ARG A 188 23.26 51.25 4.47
N GLN A 189 23.96 51.74 3.46
CA GLN A 189 25.15 52.58 3.51
C GLN A 189 24.84 54.00 4.03
N GLU A 190 25.90 54.65 4.52
CA GLU A 190 26.18 56.10 4.60
C GLU A 190 25.34 56.94 5.60
N GLU A 191 25.93 57.45 6.69
CA GLU A 191 26.83 58.61 6.79
C GLU A 191 26.11 59.96 6.56
N LYS A 192 25.53 60.54 7.63
CA LYS A 192 25.85 61.87 8.20
C LYS A 192 24.97 62.19 9.42
#